data_AF-A0A2V7P2U6-F1
#
_entry.id   AF-A0A2V7P2U6-F1
#
_cell.length_a   1.000
_cell.length_b   1.000
_cell.length_c   1.000
_cell.angle_alpha   90.00
_cell.angle_beta   90.00
_cell.angle_gamma   90.00
#
_symmetry.space_group_name_H-M   'P 1'
#
loop_
_entity.id
_entity.type
_entity.pdbx_description
1 polymer ?
#
loop_
_entity_poly.entity_id
_entity_poly.type
_entity_poly.pdbx_seq_one_letter_code
_entity_poly.pdbx_strand_id
1 'polypeptide(L)'
;LAPIITQLLAMAVSRKREYLADAMGAQFTRNPLALASALQKIEAADMPTTHIKGGAAHMCIADPLGRRLTAHEGFVADVLATHPPMVKRIAILKGMGYAQLKKEGGAVS
;
A
#
# COMPACT_ATOMS: atom_id res chain seq x y z
N LEU A 1 -2.99 26.20 -12.86
CA LEU A 1 -3.74 25.02 -12.38
C LEU A 1 -3.32 23.70 -13.03
N ALA A 2 -2.93 23.70 -14.32
CA ALA A 2 -2.43 22.52 -15.03
C ALA A 2 -1.41 21.64 -14.26
N PRO A 3 -0.33 22.17 -13.64
CA PRO A 3 0.65 21.34 -12.92
C PRO A 3 0.08 20.64 -11.67
N ILE A 4 -0.95 21.20 -11.03
CA ILE A 4 -1.60 20.59 -9.87
C ILE A 4 -2.47 19.41 -10.32
N ILE A 5 -3.21 19.58 -11.41
CA ILE A 5 -4.08 18.54 -11.98
C ILE A 5 -3.26 17.33 -12.46
N THR A 6 -2.14 17.58 -13.14
CA THR A 6 -1.26 16.49 -13.60
C THR A 6 -0.64 15.71 -12.43
N GLN A 7 -0.27 16.40 -11.35
CA GLN A 7 0.27 15.75 -10.16
C GLN A 7 -0.78 14.89 -9.44
N LEU A 8 -2.01 15.39 -9.32
CA LEU A 8 -3.14 14.60 -8.78
C LEU A 8 -3.43 13.35 -9.62
N LEU A 9 -3.43 13.48 -10.95
CA LEU A 9 -3.60 12.35 -11.87
C LEU A 9 -2.47 11.32 -11.73
N ALA A 10 -1.22 11.77 -11.74
CA ALA A 10 -0.06 10.90 -11.57
C ALA A 10 -0.14 10.11 -10.26
N MET A 11 -0.56 10.77 -9.17
CA MET A 11 -0.76 10.13 -7.88
C MET A 11 -1.94 9.17 -7.85
N ALA A 12 -3.05 9.50 -8.52
CA ALA A 12 -4.19 8.59 -8.65
C ALA A 12 -3.81 7.31 -9.44
N VAL A 13 -3.04 7.46 -10.51
CA VAL A 13 -2.51 6.33 -11.29
C VAL A 13 -1.54 5.49 -10.45
N SER A 14 -0.64 6.14 -9.70
CA SER A 14 0.28 5.46 -8.76
C SER A 14 -0.49 4.59 -7.76
N ARG A 15 -1.52 5.17 -7.11
CA ARG A 15 -2.35 4.44 -6.15
C ARG A 15 -3.06 3.22 -6.75
N LYS A 16 -3.58 3.35 -7.98
CA LYS A 16 -4.21 2.21 -8.67
C LYS A 16 -3.22 1.09 -8.97
N ARG A 17 -1.98 1.43 -9.34
CA ARG A 17 -0.93 0.44 -9.61
C ARG A 17 -0.56 -0.37 -8.36
N GLU A 18 -0.47 0.29 -7.21
CA GLU A 18 -0.18 -0.37 -5.93
C GLU A 18 -1.25 -1.39 -5.54
N TYR A 19 -2.54 -1.03 -5.64
CA TYR A 19 -3.62 -1.97 -5.34
C TYR A 19 -3.65 -3.18 -6.30
N LEU A 20 -3.34 -2.94 -7.59
CA LEU A 20 -3.23 -4.01 -8.57
C LEU A 20 -2.06 -4.93 -8.24
N ALA A 21 -0.91 -4.36 -7.86
CA ALA A 21 0.26 -5.13 -7.44
C ALA A 21 -0.05 -6.01 -6.21
N ASP A 22 -0.73 -5.47 -5.20
CA ASP A 22 -1.17 -6.24 -4.02
C ASP A 22 -2.12 -7.38 -4.41
N ALA A 23 -3.09 -7.11 -5.29
CA ALA A 23 -4.05 -8.11 -5.76
C ALA A 23 -3.36 -9.24 -6.54
N MET A 24 -2.44 -8.90 -7.45
CA MET A 24 -1.66 -9.90 -8.19
C MET A 24 -0.75 -10.71 -7.26
N GLY A 25 -0.09 -10.04 -6.30
CA GLY A 25 0.72 -10.71 -5.28
C GLY A 25 -0.10 -11.72 -4.48
N ALA A 26 -1.32 -11.34 -4.06
CA ALA A 26 -2.24 -12.23 -3.38
C ALA A 26 -2.66 -13.42 -4.27
N GLN A 27 -2.91 -13.20 -5.55
CA GLN A 27 -3.27 -14.26 -6.49
C GLN A 27 -2.12 -15.24 -6.74
N PHE A 28 -0.88 -14.76 -6.90
CA PHE A 28 0.28 -15.61 -7.16
C PHE A 28 0.72 -16.40 -5.92
N THR A 29 0.67 -15.78 -4.74
CA THR A 29 1.02 -16.45 -3.49
C THR A 29 -0.11 -17.28 -2.90
N ARG A 30 -1.36 -17.04 -3.34
CA ARG A 30 -2.60 -17.56 -2.74
C ARG A 30 -2.70 -17.32 -1.23
N ASN A 31 -2.00 -16.30 -0.73
CA ASN A 31 -1.91 -16.01 0.69
C ASN A 31 -2.02 -14.49 0.96
N PRO A 32 -3.22 -13.92 0.75
CA PRO A 32 -3.47 -12.50 1.02
C PRO A 32 -3.22 -12.10 2.49
N LEU A 33 -3.44 -13.01 3.46
CA LEU A 33 -3.20 -12.72 4.88
C LEU A 33 -1.71 -12.61 5.22
N ALA A 34 -0.86 -13.45 4.62
CA ALA A 34 0.60 -13.33 4.78
C ALA A 34 1.12 -12.01 4.18
N LEU A 35 0.59 -11.59 3.02
CA LEU A 35 0.89 -10.28 2.44
C LEU A 35 0.47 -9.13 3.37
N ALA A 36 -0.73 -9.19 3.94
CA ALA A 36 -1.16 -8.20 4.93
C ALA A 36 -0.22 -8.14 6.14
N SER A 37 0.21 -9.31 6.67
CA SER A 37 1.17 -9.39 7.77
C SER A 37 2.54 -8.80 7.39
N ALA A 38 3.02 -9.05 6.17
CA ALA A 38 4.26 -8.46 5.67
C ALA A 38 4.18 -6.93 5.60
N LEU A 39 3.08 -6.38 5.07
CA LEU A 39 2.88 -4.93 5.03
C LEU A 39 2.80 -4.31 6.44
N GLN A 40 2.16 -4.98 7.40
CA GLN A 40 2.16 -4.54 8.80
C GLN A 40 3.58 -4.48 9.38
N LYS A 41 4.43 -5.46 9.08
CA LYS A 41 5.84 -5.45 9.52
C LYS A 41 6.64 -4.33 8.88
N ILE A 42 6.38 -4.04 7.60
CA ILE A 42 7.02 -2.93 6.88
C ILE A 42 6.56 -1.58 7.46
N GLU A 43 5.27 -1.42 7.76
CA GLU A 43 4.72 -0.21 8.38
C GLU A 43 5.30 0.03 9.78
N ALA A 44 5.51 -1.04 10.56
CA ALA A 44 6.10 -0.96 11.89
C ALA A 44 7.62 -0.75 11.89
N ALA A 45 8.30 -0.89 10.75
CA ALA A 45 9.73 -0.67 10.64
C ALA A 45 10.03 0.85 10.66
N ASP A 46 10.54 1.34 11.78
CA ASP A 46 10.78 2.78 12.04
C ASP A 46 12.08 3.32 11.41
N MET A 47 12.82 2.50 10.65
CA MET A 47 14.09 2.93 10.06
C MET A 47 13.90 3.47 8.64
N PRO A 48 14.07 4.80 8.42
CA PRO A 48 14.10 5.35 7.07
C PRO A 48 15.25 4.74 6.28
N THR A 49 15.02 4.47 5.00
CA THR A 49 16.06 3.90 4.14
C THR A 49 17.08 4.98 3.79
N THR A 50 18.26 4.88 4.39
CA THR A 50 19.29 5.95 4.36
C THR A 50 19.95 6.17 2.99
N HIS A 51 19.79 5.24 2.05
CA HIS A 51 20.54 5.20 0.79
C HIS A 51 19.69 5.26 -0.49
N ILE A 52 18.39 5.51 -0.42
CA ILE A 52 17.54 5.54 -1.62
C ILE A 52 17.51 6.97 -2.21
N LYS A 53 18.05 7.12 -3.42
CA LYS A 53 17.95 8.36 -4.20
C LYS A 53 16.48 8.64 -4.49
N GLY A 54 16.02 9.89 -4.36
CA GLY A 54 14.60 10.26 -4.52
C GLY A 54 13.93 9.79 -5.83
N GLY A 55 14.71 9.64 -6.92
CA GLY A 55 14.23 9.08 -8.18
C GLY A 55 13.84 7.60 -8.12
N ALA A 56 14.33 6.83 -7.15
CA ALA A 56 14.02 5.42 -6.95
C ALA A 56 12.88 5.18 -5.94
N ALA A 57 12.26 6.24 -5.42
CA ALA A 57 11.16 6.11 -4.45
C ALA A 57 9.96 5.30 -5.00
N HIS A 58 9.68 5.43 -6.31
CA HIS A 58 8.62 4.67 -6.99
C HIS A 58 8.89 3.16 -7.11
N MET A 59 10.10 2.69 -6.79
CA MET A 59 10.46 1.27 -6.73
C MET A 59 10.33 0.70 -5.31
N CYS A 60 10.07 1.54 -4.31
CA CYS A 60 10.01 1.15 -2.91
C CYS A 60 8.60 0.69 -2.53
N ILE A 61 8.52 -0.34 -1.69
CA ILE A 61 7.24 -0.89 -1.20
C ILE A 61 6.57 0.07 -0.19
N ALA A 62 7.38 0.81 0.56
CA ALA A 62 6.99 1.87 1.48
C ALA A 62 7.77 3.15 1.16
N ASP A 63 7.26 4.30 1.58
CA ASP A 63 7.93 5.59 1.33
C ASP A 63 9.33 5.58 1.95
N PRO A 64 10.41 5.64 1.14
CA PRO A 64 11.78 5.50 1.62
C PRO A 64 12.22 6.67 2.51
N LEU A 65 11.59 7.84 2.35
CA LEU A 65 11.90 9.03 3.13
C LEU A 65 11.35 8.96 4.56
N GLY A 66 10.71 7.83 4.93
CA GLY A 66 10.15 7.63 6.27
C GLY A 66 9.23 8.77 6.66
N ARG A 67 8.55 9.41 5.68
CA ARG A 67 7.62 10.49 5.95
C ARG A 67 6.47 9.89 6.74
N ARG A 68 6.60 9.99 8.06
CA ARG A 68 5.56 9.85 9.09
C ARG A 68 4.48 10.93 8.96
N LEU A 69 4.26 11.44 7.74
CA LEU A 69 3.12 12.27 7.35
C LEU A 69 1.84 11.45 7.27
N THR A 70 1.92 10.11 7.21
CA THR A 70 0.76 9.23 7.37
C THR A 70 0.28 9.10 8.82
N ALA A 71 1.03 9.58 9.80
CA ALA A 71 0.61 9.60 11.21
C ALA A 71 -0.20 10.85 11.58
N HIS A 72 -0.19 11.90 10.74
CA HIS A 72 -1.04 13.07 10.91
C HIS A 72 -2.17 13.01 9.88
N GLU A 73 -3.39 12.69 10.35
CA GLU A 73 -4.60 12.82 9.55
C GLU A 73 -4.75 14.25 9.04
N GLY A 74 -4.69 14.42 7.72
CA GLY A 74 -4.86 15.71 7.06
C GLY A 74 -4.93 15.59 5.55
N PHE A 75 -5.91 16.28 4.95
CA PHE A 75 -6.20 16.30 3.50
C PHE A 75 -4.97 16.55 2.62
N VAL A 76 -3.96 17.28 3.13
CA VAL A 76 -2.72 17.62 2.41
C VAL A 76 -1.70 16.47 2.41
N ALA A 77 -1.64 15.65 3.47
CA ALA A 77 -0.75 14.49 3.53
C ALA A 77 -1.23 13.37 2.59
N ASP A 78 -2.55 13.15 2.51
CA ASP A 78 -3.19 12.20 1.58
C ASP A 78 -3.06 12.64 0.09
N VAL A 79 -2.94 13.95 -0.14
CA VAL A 79 -2.75 14.55 -1.47
C VAL A 79 -1.28 14.59 -1.90
N LEU A 80 -0.30 14.47 -1.00
CA LEU A 80 1.14 14.51 -1.32
C LEU A 80 1.88 13.16 -1.11
N ALA A 81 1.22 12.16 -0.53
CA ALA A 81 1.75 10.80 -0.42
C ALA A 81 1.77 10.08 -1.78
N THR A 82 2.95 9.74 -2.28
CA THR A 82 3.14 9.06 -3.58
C THR A 82 2.58 7.63 -3.62
N HIS A 83 2.24 7.07 -2.46
CA HIS A 83 1.62 5.75 -2.27
C HIS A 83 0.30 5.88 -1.50
N PRO A 84 -0.65 4.94 -1.69
CA PRO A 84 -1.85 4.89 -0.88
C PRO A 84 -1.47 4.58 0.59
N PRO A 85 -2.27 5.04 1.57
CA PRO A 85 -2.03 4.73 2.98
C PRO A 85 -1.89 3.22 3.18
N MET A 86 -0.83 2.79 3.88
CA MET A 86 -0.51 1.37 4.09
C MET A 86 -1.69 0.63 4.76
N VAL A 87 -2.35 1.28 5.72
CA VAL A 87 -3.57 0.79 6.38
C VAL A 87 -4.66 0.37 5.38
N LYS A 88 -4.89 1.14 4.31
CA LYS A 88 -5.90 0.81 3.29
C LYS A 88 -5.53 -0.45 2.51
N ARG A 89 -4.24 -0.60 2.17
CA ARG A 89 -3.72 -1.81 1.49
C ARG A 89 -3.88 -3.06 2.36
N ILE A 90 -3.50 -2.95 3.64
CA ILE A 90 -3.66 -4.02 4.64
C ILE A 90 -5.13 -4.43 4.78
N ALA A 91 -6.04 -3.46 4.85
CA ALA A 91 -7.47 -3.73 4.94
C ALA A 91 -8.02 -4.49 3.73
N ILE A 92 -7.63 -4.09 2.51
CA ILE A 92 -8.03 -4.76 1.27
C ILE A 92 -7.51 -6.21 1.24
N LEU A 93 -6.24 -6.43 1.57
CA LEU A 93 -5.64 -7.77 1.62
C LEU A 93 -6.31 -8.66 2.67
N LYS A 94 -6.60 -8.13 3.86
CA LYS A 94 -7.39 -8.87 4.88
C LYS A 94 -8.77 -9.24 4.34
N GLY A 95 -9.46 -8.31 3.70
CA GLY A 95 -10.75 -8.56 3.05
C GLY A 95 -10.68 -9.68 2.00
N MET A 96 -9.65 -9.69 1.15
CA MET A 96 -9.40 -10.77 0.19
C MET A 96 -9.19 -12.11 0.89
N GLY A 97 -8.40 -12.14 1.96
CA GLY A 97 -8.16 -13.36 2.74
C GLY A 97 -9.41 -13.90 3.42
N TYR A 98 -10.19 -13.06 4.07
CA TYR A 98 -11.46 -13.49 4.66
C TYR A 98 -12.47 -13.96 3.60
N ALA A 99 -12.51 -13.31 2.43
CA ALA A 99 -13.34 -13.76 1.31
C ALA A 99 -12.88 -15.12 0.74
N GLN A 100 -11.57 -15.34 0.64
CA GLN A 100 -11.00 -16.62 0.22
C GLN A 100 -11.33 -17.73 1.23
N LEU A 101 -11.14 -17.48 2.53
CA LEU A 101 -11.52 -18.39 3.60
C LEU A 101 -13.02 -18.70 3.57
N LYS A 102 -13.90 -17.71 3.31
CA LYS A 102 -15.34 -17.94 3.15
C LYS A 102 -15.66 -18.81 1.94
N LYS A 103 -14.91 -18.65 0.84
CA LYS A 103 -15.08 -19.45 -0.39
C LYS A 103 -14.60 -20.90 -0.22
N GLU A 104 -13.50 -21.09 0.51
CA GLU A 104 -12.95 -22.40 0.87
C GLU A 104 -13.73 -23.04 2.04
N GLY A 105 -14.42 -22.21 2.82
CA GLY A 105 -15.04 -22.51 4.13
C GLY A 105 -16.56 -22.43 4.18
N GLY A 106 -17.25 -22.70 3.07
CA GLY A 106 -18.42 -23.59 3.13
C GLY A 106 -18.07 -25.01 3.62
N ALA A 107 -16.80 -25.25 3.97
CA ALA A 107 -16.26 -26.42 4.63
C ALA A 107 -15.29 -26.04 5.77
N VAL A 108 -15.70 -25.14 6.68
CA VAL A 108 -15.09 -25.07 8.01
C VAL A 108 -16.22 -25.19 9.03
N SER A 109 -16.48 -26.44 9.42
CA SER A 109 -17.23 -26.81 10.63
C SER A 109 -16.46 -26.44 11.89
#